data_AF-X1PQA4-F1
#
_entry.id   AF-X1PQA4-F1
#
_cell.length_a   1.000
_cell.length_b   1.000
_cell.length_c   1.000
_cell.angle_alpha   90.00
_cell.angle_beta   90.00
_cell.angle_gamma   90.00
#
_symmetry.space_group_name_H-M   'P 1'
#
loop_
_entity.id
_entity.type
_entity.pdbx_description
1 polymer ?
#
loop_
_entity_poly.entity_id
_entity_poly.type
_entity_poly.pdbx_seq_one_letter_code
_entity_poly.pdbx_strand_id
1 'polypeptide(L)'
;YQLLEAKYKLTRQCLEILAKNNWPVIVQTKSSLVLRDIDILKKGRDFEVGLSITTANDSIRKLFEPDAPAIKDRVIALDELHRAGIRTYAMIAPMLPGAEGLEEILAGKVDYVIIDRMNYKHADWVYRKYGLKDKMTDDFFYRTERKLSSAFMKFGINC
;
A
#
# COMPACT_ATOMS: atom_id res chain seq x y z
N TYR A 1 -1.66 0.95 -12.53
CA TYR A 1 -1.03 2.28 -12.70
C TYR A 1 0.47 2.19 -12.95
N GLN A 2 0.86 1.75 -14.15
CA GLN A 2 2.25 1.85 -14.63
C GLN A 2 2.48 3.25 -15.23
N LEU A 3 3.72 3.68 -15.47
CA LEU A 3 3.98 5.03 -16.05
C LEU A 3 3.22 5.26 -17.37
N LEU A 4 3.14 4.25 -18.22
CA LEU A 4 2.41 4.32 -19.49
C LEU A 4 0.90 4.52 -19.32
N GLU A 5 0.34 4.21 -18.15
CA GLU A 5 -1.09 4.45 -17.83
C GLU A 5 -1.44 5.94 -17.91
N ALA A 6 -0.48 6.85 -17.71
CA ALA A 6 -0.71 8.29 -17.84
C ALA A 6 -1.12 8.67 -19.28
N LYS A 7 -0.57 7.95 -20.27
CA LYS A 7 -0.85 8.16 -21.70
C LYS A 7 -2.05 7.35 -22.16
N TYR A 8 -2.05 6.04 -21.92
CA TYR A 8 -3.03 5.14 -22.54
C TYR A 8 -4.36 5.08 -21.79
N LYS A 9 -4.38 5.42 -20.50
CA LYS A 9 -5.61 5.46 -19.68
C LYS A 9 -6.40 4.13 -19.70
N LEU A 10 -5.72 3.00 -19.85
CA LEU A 10 -6.37 1.69 -19.99
C LEU A 10 -7.08 1.30 -18.70
N THR A 11 -6.42 1.50 -17.55
CA THR A 11 -7.02 1.24 -16.24
C THR A 11 -8.27 2.10 -16.06
N ARG A 12 -8.20 3.38 -16.44
CA ARG A 12 -9.35 4.30 -16.38
C ARG A 12 -10.53 3.78 -17.22
N GLN A 13 -10.27 3.41 -18.48
CA GLN A 13 -11.31 2.86 -19.37
C GLN A 13 -11.94 1.59 -18.80
N CYS A 14 -11.14 0.71 -18.19
CA CYS A 14 -11.65 -0.46 -17.48
C CYS A 14 -12.54 -0.06 -16.29
N LEU A 15 -12.10 0.90 -15.47
CA LEU A 15 -12.89 1.39 -14.32
C LEU A 15 -14.23 2.00 -14.76
N GLU A 16 -14.26 2.76 -15.86
CA GLU A 16 -15.50 3.32 -16.41
C GLU A 16 -16.49 2.22 -16.82
N ILE A 17 -16.01 1.16 -17.48
CA ILE A 17 -16.83 0.01 -17.89
C ILE A 17 -17.33 -0.76 -16.66
N LEU A 18 -16.45 -1.04 -15.69
CA LEU A 18 -16.79 -1.80 -14.48
C LEU A 18 -17.79 -1.02 -13.60
N ALA A 19 -17.60 0.30 -13.45
CA ALA A 19 -18.50 1.17 -12.72
C ALA A 19 -19.89 1.21 -13.38
N LYS A 20 -19.96 1.33 -14.73
CA LYS A 20 -21.23 1.30 -15.47
C LYS A 20 -22.01 0.00 -15.26
N ASN A 21 -21.32 -1.10 -14.99
CA ASN A 21 -21.92 -2.41 -14.80
C ASN A 21 -22.00 -2.84 -13.33
N ASN A 22 -21.74 -1.95 -12.37
CA ASN A 22 -21.81 -2.20 -10.93
C ASN A 22 -20.95 -3.39 -10.44
N TRP A 23 -19.79 -3.63 -11.06
CA TRP A 23 -18.86 -4.66 -10.62
C TRP A 23 -18.01 -4.15 -9.46
N PRO A 24 -17.79 -4.92 -8.37
CA PRO A 24 -16.85 -4.53 -7.34
C PRO A 24 -15.42 -4.52 -7.89
N VAL A 25 -14.59 -3.56 -7.45
CA VAL A 25 -13.21 -3.41 -7.92
C VAL A 25 -12.29 -3.06 -6.75
N ILE A 26 -11.18 -3.77 -6.64
CA ILE A 26 -10.10 -3.43 -5.72
C ILE A 26 -8.88 -3.01 -6.54
N VAL A 27 -8.44 -1.76 -6.36
CA VAL A 27 -7.22 -1.24 -6.99
C VAL A 27 -6.07 -1.34 -6.00
N GLN A 28 -4.98 -2.00 -6.39
CA GLN A 28 -3.71 -1.98 -5.64
C GLN A 28 -2.62 -1.27 -6.44
N THR A 29 -1.95 -0.29 -5.84
CA THR A 29 -0.85 0.41 -6.51
C THR A 29 0.21 1.00 -5.58
N LYS A 30 1.30 1.49 -6.15
CA LYS A 30 2.31 2.35 -5.48
C LYS A 30 2.28 3.78 -6.00
N SER A 31 1.46 4.04 -7.02
CA SER A 31 1.49 5.28 -7.79
C SER A 31 0.38 6.22 -7.38
N SER A 32 0.72 7.49 -7.16
CA SER A 32 -0.24 8.58 -6.95
C SER A 32 -1.06 8.89 -8.21
N LEU A 33 -0.73 8.32 -9.38
CA LEU A 33 -1.50 8.48 -10.61
C LEU A 33 -2.97 8.02 -10.47
N VAL A 34 -3.26 7.14 -9.50
CA VAL A 34 -4.64 6.73 -9.18
C VAL A 34 -5.57 7.90 -8.83
N LEU A 35 -5.02 9.00 -8.29
CA LEU A 35 -5.78 10.21 -7.97
C LEU A 35 -6.45 10.84 -9.19
N ARG A 36 -5.90 10.64 -10.40
CA ARG A 36 -6.51 11.08 -11.66
C ARG A 36 -7.91 10.50 -11.85
N ASP A 37 -8.15 9.29 -11.37
CA ASP A 37 -9.38 8.53 -11.60
C ASP A 37 -10.37 8.64 -10.44
N ILE A 38 -10.14 9.56 -9.49
CA ILE A 38 -10.99 9.77 -8.31
C ILE A 38 -12.46 10.02 -8.69
N ASP A 39 -12.70 10.67 -9.83
CA ASP A 39 -14.03 10.97 -10.34
C ASP A 39 -14.84 9.72 -10.74
N ILE A 40 -14.15 8.64 -11.14
CA ILE A 40 -14.75 7.34 -11.45
C ILE A 40 -14.81 6.48 -10.20
N LEU A 41 -13.71 6.46 -9.43
CA LEU A 41 -13.59 5.63 -8.22
C LEU A 41 -14.70 5.95 -7.21
N LYS A 42 -15.07 7.22 -7.06
CA LYS A 42 -16.20 7.64 -6.21
C LYS A 42 -17.57 7.15 -6.66
N LYS A 43 -17.73 6.81 -7.94
CA LYS A 43 -19.02 6.39 -8.54
C LYS A 43 -19.15 4.87 -8.59
N GLY A 44 -18.04 4.15 -8.46
CA GLY A 44 -18.03 2.69 -8.49
C GLY A 44 -18.72 2.13 -7.26
N ARG A 45 -19.60 1.15 -7.47
CA ARG A 45 -20.22 0.39 -6.38
C ARG A 45 -19.18 -0.59 -5.82
N ASP A 46 -18.94 -0.54 -4.51
CA ASP A 46 -17.99 -1.42 -3.82
C ASP A 46 -16.56 -1.34 -4.41
N PHE A 47 -16.13 -0.12 -4.74
CA PHE A 47 -14.77 0.15 -5.16
C PHE A 47 -13.89 0.45 -3.95
N GLU A 48 -12.71 -0.17 -3.93
CA GLU A 48 -11.70 0.04 -2.90
C GLU A 48 -10.35 0.36 -3.54
N VAL A 49 -9.56 1.22 -2.90
CA VAL A 49 -8.23 1.59 -3.39
C VAL A 49 -7.21 1.45 -2.29
N GLY A 50 -6.17 0.67 -2.55
CA GLY A 50 -5.05 0.51 -1.64
C GLY A 50 -3.71 0.89 -2.23
N LEU A 51 -2.87 1.45 -1.36
CA LEU A 51 -1.49 1.71 -1.69
C LEU A 51 -0.54 0.77 -0.93
N SER A 52 0.45 0.23 -1.65
CA SER A 52 1.50 -0.58 -1.04
C SER A 52 2.46 0.32 -0.26
N ILE A 53 2.44 0.21 1.06
CA ILE A 53 3.26 0.99 1.99
C ILE A 53 3.95 -0.01 2.92
N THR A 54 5.14 -0.45 2.50
CA THR A 54 5.82 -1.61 3.07
C THR A 54 6.72 -1.30 4.27
N THR A 55 7.02 -0.02 4.49
CA THR A 55 7.88 0.50 5.56
C THR A 55 7.55 1.98 5.80
N ALA A 56 7.75 2.48 7.03
CA ALA A 56 7.72 3.90 7.34
C ALA A 56 9.04 4.61 6.96
N ASN A 57 10.08 3.85 6.61
CA ASN A 57 11.41 4.37 6.32
C ASN A 57 11.69 4.41 4.81
N ASP A 58 11.67 5.62 4.22
CA ASP A 58 11.93 5.78 2.78
C ASP A 58 13.34 5.34 2.36
N SER A 59 14.32 5.36 3.27
CA SER A 59 15.65 4.82 3.00
C SER A 59 15.62 3.31 2.82
N ILE A 60 14.79 2.59 3.59
CA ILE A 60 14.56 1.15 3.37
C ILE A 60 13.83 0.94 2.05
N ARG A 61 12.76 1.69 1.77
CA ARG A 61 12.06 1.63 0.48
C ARG A 61 13.05 1.76 -0.69
N LYS A 62 14.01 2.70 -0.65
CA LYS A 62 15.03 2.87 -1.72
C LYS A 62 15.87 1.62 -1.96
N LEU A 63 16.11 0.79 -0.95
CA LEU A 63 16.89 -0.45 -1.11
C LEU A 63 16.12 -1.53 -1.89
N PHE A 64 14.81 -1.59 -1.67
CA PHE A 64 13.94 -2.64 -2.23
C PHE A 64 13.21 -2.23 -3.51
N GLU A 65 12.81 -0.95 -3.59
CA GLU A 65 11.97 -0.40 -4.66
C GLU A 65 12.45 1.02 -5.04
N PRO A 66 13.69 1.17 -5.56
CA PRO A 66 14.32 2.47 -5.78
C PRO A 66 13.49 3.40 -6.68
N ASP A 67 12.92 2.85 -7.75
CA ASP A 67 12.17 3.60 -8.77
C ASP A 67 10.70 3.83 -8.41
N ALA A 68 10.22 3.25 -7.30
CA ALA A 68 8.86 3.44 -6.86
C ALA A 68 8.70 4.79 -6.13
N PRO A 69 7.51 5.42 -6.17
CA PRO A 69 7.25 6.68 -5.48
C PRO A 69 7.59 6.61 -3.99
N ALA A 70 7.97 7.75 -3.41
CA ALA A 70 8.32 7.84 -2.01
C ALA A 70 7.14 7.46 -1.12
N ILE A 71 7.40 6.93 0.07
CA ILE A 71 6.33 6.53 1.01
C ILE A 71 5.40 7.71 1.31
N LYS A 72 5.96 8.92 1.46
CA LYS A 72 5.19 10.15 1.69
C LYS A 72 4.15 10.40 0.59
N ASP A 73 4.52 10.23 -0.68
CA ASP A 73 3.61 10.47 -1.80
C ASP A 73 2.49 9.43 -1.84
N ARG A 74 2.79 8.18 -1.43
CA ARG A 74 1.79 7.12 -1.30
C ARG A 74 0.79 7.44 -0.18
N VAL A 75 1.27 7.88 0.97
CA VAL A 75 0.42 8.27 2.11
C VAL A 75 -0.47 9.47 1.77
N ILE A 76 0.06 10.48 1.08
CA ILE A 76 -0.72 11.64 0.63
C ILE A 76 -1.84 11.19 -0.32
N ALA A 77 -1.51 10.37 -1.32
CA ALA A 77 -2.52 9.86 -2.25
C ALA A 77 -3.60 9.03 -1.53
N LEU A 78 -3.21 8.23 -0.54
CA LEU A 78 -4.15 7.45 0.25
C LEU A 78 -5.08 8.33 1.09
N ASP A 79 -4.54 9.38 1.73
CA ASP A 79 -5.33 10.37 2.49
C ASP A 79 -6.34 11.10 1.57
N GLU A 80 -5.92 11.53 0.37
CA GLU A 80 -6.82 12.18 -0.59
C GLU A 80 -7.95 11.26 -1.05
N LEU A 81 -7.67 9.98 -1.30
CA LEU A 81 -8.69 8.98 -1.64
C LEU A 81 -9.67 8.75 -0.48
N HIS A 82 -9.14 8.60 0.74
CA HIS A 82 -9.94 8.37 1.94
C HIS A 82 -10.88 9.56 2.22
N ARG A 83 -10.34 10.78 2.17
CA ARG A 83 -11.13 12.03 2.32
C ARG A 83 -12.18 12.21 1.23
N ALA A 84 -11.96 11.63 0.06
CA ALA A 84 -12.94 11.64 -1.02
C ALA A 84 -14.11 10.68 -0.80
N GLY A 85 -14.11 9.89 0.28
CA GLY A 85 -15.13 8.93 0.65
C GLY A 85 -14.98 7.57 -0.04
N ILE A 86 -13.81 7.30 -0.63
CA ILE A 86 -13.49 5.99 -1.21
C ILE A 86 -12.99 5.09 -0.10
N ARG A 87 -13.43 3.83 -0.07
CA ARG A 87 -12.90 2.86 0.87
C ARG A 87 -11.44 2.54 0.52
N THR A 88 -10.58 2.57 1.52
CA THR A 88 -9.13 2.60 1.37
C THR A 88 -8.44 1.58 2.24
N TYR A 89 -7.30 1.06 1.77
CA TYR A 89 -6.46 0.18 2.57
C TYR A 89 -4.97 0.42 2.35
N ALA A 90 -4.14 0.07 3.33
CA ALA A 90 -2.70 -0.01 3.11
C ALA A 90 -2.26 -1.48 3.00
N MET A 91 -1.52 -1.78 1.93
CA MET A 91 -0.91 -3.08 1.74
C MET A 91 0.53 -3.04 2.27
N ILE A 92 0.75 -3.54 3.48
CA ILE A 92 2.04 -3.68 4.15
C ILE A 92 2.63 -5.06 3.80
N ALA A 93 2.81 -5.29 2.50
CA ALA A 93 3.24 -6.55 1.94
C ALA A 93 4.28 -6.33 0.82
N PRO A 94 5.51 -6.86 0.96
CA PRO A 94 6.03 -7.46 2.18
C PRO A 94 6.22 -6.41 3.28
N MET A 95 6.03 -6.78 4.55
CA MET A 95 6.42 -5.97 5.68
C MET A 95 7.96 -5.90 5.73
N LEU A 96 8.50 -4.74 5.39
CA LEU A 96 9.94 -4.47 5.34
C LEU A 96 10.43 -3.91 6.69
N PRO A 97 11.75 -3.90 6.94
CA PRO A 97 12.32 -3.28 8.13
C PRO A 97 11.87 -1.82 8.30
N GLY A 98 11.59 -1.41 9.54
CA GLY A 98 11.10 -0.06 9.84
C GLY A 98 9.65 0.16 9.43
N ALA A 99 8.83 -0.88 9.42
CA ALA A 99 7.37 -0.77 9.28
C ALA A 99 6.70 -0.25 10.55
N GLU A 100 7.38 -0.30 11.69
CA GLU A 100 6.94 0.35 12.92
C GLU A 100 6.73 1.86 12.71
N GLY A 101 5.65 2.42 13.25
CA GLY A 101 5.25 3.82 13.06
C GLY A 101 4.30 4.04 11.87
N LEU A 102 4.06 3.02 11.03
CA LEU A 102 3.05 3.10 9.98
C LEU A 102 1.65 3.31 10.55
N GLU A 103 1.37 2.82 11.75
CA GLU A 103 0.10 3.02 12.45
C GLU A 103 -0.21 4.50 12.67
N GLU A 104 0.77 5.31 13.10
CA GLU A 104 0.58 6.74 13.32
C GLU A 104 0.46 7.49 11.99
N ILE A 105 1.27 7.08 11.00
CA ILE A 105 1.26 7.67 9.67
C ILE A 105 -0.08 7.41 8.97
N LEU A 106 -0.66 6.23 9.11
CA LEU A 106 -1.86 5.79 8.41
C LEU A 106 -3.15 6.03 9.21
N ALA A 107 -3.06 6.35 10.50
CA ALA A 107 -4.21 6.72 11.32
C ALA A 107 -5.08 7.78 10.62
N GLY A 108 -6.38 7.48 10.50
CA GLY A 108 -7.39 8.33 9.85
C GLY A 108 -7.27 8.47 8.34
N LYS A 109 -6.51 7.60 7.67
CA LYS A 109 -6.28 7.62 6.21
C LYS A 109 -6.61 6.30 5.51
N VAL A 110 -6.98 5.28 6.28
CA VAL A 110 -7.31 3.93 5.79
C VAL A 110 -8.45 3.33 6.59
N ASP A 111 -9.21 2.46 5.96
CA ASP A 111 -10.28 1.69 6.60
C ASP A 111 -9.76 0.37 7.19
N TYR A 112 -8.72 -0.21 6.57
CA TYR A 112 -8.04 -1.39 7.07
C TYR A 112 -6.62 -1.48 6.49
N VAL A 113 -5.81 -2.39 7.02
CA VAL A 113 -4.49 -2.72 6.48
C VAL A 113 -4.40 -4.22 6.23
N ILE A 114 -3.51 -4.61 5.35
CA ILE A 114 -3.14 -6.01 5.12
C ILE A 114 -1.64 -6.11 5.39
N ILE A 115 -1.23 -7.05 6.24
CA ILE A 115 0.18 -7.29 6.57
C ILE A 115 0.56 -8.68 6.06
N ASP A 116 1.62 -8.76 5.25
CA ASP A 116 2.14 -10.04 4.77
C ASP A 116 3.68 -10.04 4.72
N ARG A 117 4.27 -11.22 4.74
CA ARG A 117 5.71 -11.44 4.77
C ARG A 117 6.32 -11.44 3.37
N MET A 118 7.65 -11.26 3.32
CA MET A 118 8.40 -11.54 2.09
C MET A 118 8.42 -13.05 1.82
N ASN A 119 7.85 -13.46 0.69
CA ASN A 119 7.81 -14.86 0.24
C ASN A 119 8.71 -15.13 -0.99
N TYR A 120 9.37 -14.11 -1.52
CA TYR A 120 10.17 -14.20 -2.73
C TYR A 120 11.65 -14.49 -2.41
N LYS A 121 12.05 -15.76 -2.45
CA LYS A 121 13.45 -16.19 -2.25
C LYS A 121 14.46 -15.48 -3.16
N HIS A 122 14.02 -15.00 -4.32
CA HIS A 122 14.86 -14.24 -5.24
C HIS A 122 15.11 -12.79 -4.79
N ALA A 123 14.33 -12.24 -3.85
CA ALA A 123 14.52 -10.90 -3.30
C ALA A 123 15.48 -10.86 -2.08
N ASP A 124 15.85 -12.04 -1.54
CA ASP A 124 16.74 -12.20 -0.39
C ASP A 124 18.11 -11.50 -0.58
N TRP A 125 18.54 -11.29 -1.83
CA TRP A 125 19.82 -10.63 -2.10
C TRP A 125 19.88 -9.22 -1.55
N VAL A 126 18.76 -8.48 -1.52
CA VAL A 126 18.70 -7.12 -0.97
C VAL A 126 19.03 -7.15 0.52
N TYR A 127 18.40 -8.08 1.26
CA TYR A 127 18.69 -8.28 2.68
C TYR A 127 20.15 -8.64 2.91
N ARG A 128 20.73 -9.55 2.10
CA ARG A 128 22.13 -9.94 2.25
C ARG A 128 23.10 -8.82 1.92
N LYS A 129 22.85 -8.06 0.84
CA LYS A 129 23.72 -6.98 0.37
C LYS A 129 23.83 -5.84 1.37
N TYR A 130 22.71 -5.50 2.02
CA TYR A 130 22.65 -4.37 2.96
C TYR A 130 22.72 -4.79 4.43
N GLY A 131 23.13 -6.02 4.73
CA GLY A 131 23.33 -6.48 6.11
C GLY A 131 22.06 -6.66 6.93
N LEU A 132 20.91 -6.86 6.29
CA LEU A 132 19.59 -7.00 6.91
C LEU A 132 19.13 -8.47 7.06
N LYS A 133 20.07 -9.43 7.12
CA LYS A 133 19.75 -10.87 7.16
C LYS A 133 18.87 -11.25 8.36
N ASP A 134 19.06 -10.59 9.51
CA ASP A 134 18.26 -10.79 10.72
C ASP A 134 16.77 -10.43 10.50
N LYS A 135 16.50 -9.51 9.58
CA LYS A 135 15.14 -9.06 9.21
C LYS A 135 14.42 -9.96 8.23
N MET A 136 15.09 -11.00 7.72
CA MET A 136 14.50 -11.97 6.79
C MET A 136 13.84 -13.16 7.52
N THR A 137 13.98 -13.21 8.84
CA THR A 137 13.54 -14.36 9.66
C THR A 137 12.04 -14.34 9.95
N ASP A 138 11.46 -15.52 10.09
CA ASP A 138 10.07 -15.71 10.54
C ASP A 138 9.84 -15.06 11.91
N ASP A 139 10.80 -15.17 12.82
CA ASP A 139 10.74 -14.53 14.14
C ASP A 139 10.63 -13.00 14.04
N PHE A 140 11.47 -12.38 13.19
CA PHE A 140 11.37 -10.95 12.93
C PHE A 140 9.98 -10.57 12.41
N PHE A 141 9.45 -11.33 11.45
CA PHE A 141 8.12 -11.11 10.91
C PHE A 141 7.04 -11.18 12.00
N TYR A 142 6.86 -12.34 12.66
CA TYR A 142 5.77 -12.51 13.64
C TYR A 142 5.89 -11.59 14.85
N ARG A 143 7.10 -11.21 15.26
CA ARG A 143 7.27 -10.23 16.34
C ARG A 143 6.84 -8.84 15.92
N THR A 144 7.19 -8.43 14.71
CA THR A 144 6.89 -7.08 14.20
C THR A 144 5.41 -6.97 13.81
N GLU A 145 4.86 -8.00 13.15
CA GLU A 145 3.45 -8.10 12.78
C GLU A 145 2.54 -8.02 14.00
N ARG A 146 2.77 -8.83 15.05
CA ARG A 146 2.00 -8.71 16.32
C ARG A 146 2.03 -7.31 16.94
N LYS A 147 3.19 -6.66 16.95
CA LYS A 147 3.32 -5.29 17.48
C LYS A 147 2.53 -4.30 16.65
N LEU A 148 2.68 -4.38 15.33
CA LEU A 148 2.05 -3.48 14.37
C LEU A 148 0.54 -3.65 14.37
N SER A 149 0.04 -4.89 14.33
CA SER A 149 -1.39 -5.21 14.42
C SER A 149 -2.00 -4.70 15.72
N SER A 150 -1.32 -4.91 16.86
CA SER A 150 -1.76 -4.36 18.14
C SER A 150 -1.78 -2.83 18.16
N ALA A 151 -0.89 -2.16 17.42
CA ALA A 151 -0.83 -0.72 17.35
C ALA A 151 -1.94 -0.14 16.45
N PHE A 152 -2.21 -0.75 15.30
CA PHE A 152 -3.35 -0.41 14.44
C PHE A 152 -4.69 -0.56 15.15
N MET A 153 -4.87 -1.63 15.93
CA MET A 153 -6.09 -1.83 16.74
C MET A 153 -6.36 -0.69 17.72
N LYS A 154 -5.31 -0.04 18.27
CA LYS A 154 -5.48 1.13 19.15
C LYS A 154 -6.03 2.35 18.42
N PHE A 155 -5.82 2.44 17.11
CA PHE A 155 -6.39 3.46 16.24
C PHE A 155 -7.74 3.03 15.63
N GLY A 156 -8.28 1.86 16.00
CA GLY A 156 -9.52 1.31 15.44
C GLY A 156 -9.39 0.81 14.00
N ILE A 157 -8.15 0.54 13.54
CA ILE A 157 -7.88 0.05 12.19
C ILE A 157 -7.73 -1.47 12.24
N ASN A 158 -8.47 -2.17 11.38
CA ASN A 158 -8.39 -3.62 11.27
C ASN A 158 -7.16 -4.05 10.46
N CYS A 159 -6.56 -5.17 10.85
CA CYS A 159 -5.44 -5.83 10.16
C CYS A 159 -5.85 -7.20 9.64
#